data_AF-A0A7L3W5L8-F1
#
_entry.id   AF-A0A7L3W5L8-F1
#
_cell.length_a   1.000
_cell.length_b   1.000
_cell.length_c   1.000
_cell.angle_alpha   90.00
_cell.angle_beta   90.00
_cell.angle_gamma   90.00
#
_symmetry.space_group_name_H-M   'P 1'
#
loop_
_entity.id
_entity.type
_entity.pdbx_description
1 polymer ?
#
loop_
_entity_poly.entity_id
_entity_poly.type
_entity_poly.pdbx_seq_one_letter_code
_entity_poly.pdbx_strand_id
1 'polypeptide(L)'
;HTVRRQSIKRGEPRQMPSLPHTAESTVREEHFSSRRKQLEDYLTKILKMPMYRNYHGTMEFIGVSQLSFIHDLGPKGIEGLIMKRSGGHRIPGLNCCGQGRMCYRWSKRWLVVKDSFLLYMKPDSGAIAFVLLVDKEFNIKIGQKETETKYGLQIDNLSRSLILKCNSYRHAQWWRQGIDEFIRKHGKDFLTEHRFGSYAAVQENTLTK
;
A
#
# COMPACT_ATOMS: atom_id res chain seq x y z
N HIS A 1 -12.86 -10.78 25.47
CA HIS A 1 -13.75 -10.83 24.29
C HIS A 1 -13.56 -12.15 23.56
N THR A 2 -14.43 -13.12 23.84
CA THR A 2 -14.39 -14.46 23.23
C THR A 2 -15.16 -14.39 21.91
N VAL A 3 -14.46 -14.45 20.78
CA VAL A 3 -15.09 -14.44 19.45
C VAL A 3 -15.93 -15.71 19.30
N ARG A 4 -17.26 -15.55 19.32
CA ARG A 4 -18.22 -16.63 19.10
C ARG A 4 -18.01 -17.17 17.67
N ARG A 5 -17.53 -18.41 17.53
CA ARG A 5 -17.44 -19.10 16.24
C ARG A 5 -18.83 -19.16 15.62
N GLN A 6 -19.07 -18.37 14.58
CA GLN A 6 -20.26 -18.51 13.75
C GLN A 6 -20.16 -19.86 13.03
N SER A 7 -21.16 -20.71 13.20
CA SER A 7 -21.28 -21.95 12.44
C SER A 7 -21.53 -21.60 10.97
N ILE A 8 -20.64 -22.04 10.09
CA ILE A 8 -20.71 -21.82 8.64
C ILE A 8 -21.95 -22.56 8.09
N LYS A 9 -22.75 -21.87 7.26
CA LYS A 9 -23.98 -22.40 6.68
C LYS A 9 -23.70 -23.65 5.83
N ARG A 10 -24.60 -24.64 5.90
CA ARG A 10 -24.42 -26.02 5.36
C ARG A 10 -24.20 -26.15 3.83
N GLY A 11 -24.21 -25.07 3.05
CA GLY A 11 -24.13 -25.09 1.58
C GLY A 11 -22.84 -24.55 0.95
N GLU A 12 -21.87 -24.06 1.73
CA GLU A 12 -20.60 -23.59 1.15
C GLU A 12 -19.69 -24.76 0.78
N PRO A 13 -18.97 -24.70 -0.37
CA PRO A 13 -17.98 -25.71 -0.73
C PRO A 13 -16.96 -25.85 0.41
N ARG A 14 -16.85 -27.06 0.97
CA ARG A 14 -16.06 -27.34 2.18
C ARG A 14 -14.63 -27.77 1.90
N GLN A 15 -14.35 -28.21 0.67
CA GLN A 15 -13.07 -28.83 0.34
C GLN A 15 -12.08 -27.77 -0.14
N MET A 16 -10.95 -27.67 0.56
CA MET A 16 -9.82 -26.84 0.15
C MET A 16 -9.34 -27.33 -1.22
N PRO A 17 -9.22 -26.45 -2.23
CA PRO A 17 -8.60 -26.81 -3.50
C PRO A 17 -7.17 -27.33 -3.27
N SER A 18 -6.73 -28.31 -4.05
CA SER A 18 -5.35 -28.77 -4.00
C SER A 18 -4.44 -27.76 -4.70
N LEU A 19 -3.37 -27.33 -4.03
CA LEU A 19 -2.32 -26.54 -4.67
C LEU A 19 -1.68 -27.42 -5.78
N PRO A 20 -1.55 -26.93 -7.02
CA PRO A 20 -0.92 -27.70 -8.08
C PRO A 20 0.53 -28.03 -7.69
N HIS A 21 0.83 -29.33 -7.58
CA HIS A 21 2.17 -29.82 -7.32
C HIS A 21 2.96 -29.80 -8.63
N THR A 22 3.98 -28.96 -8.74
CA THR A 22 4.95 -29.02 -9.83
C THR A 22 6.34 -29.02 -9.21
N ALA A 23 7.11 -30.09 -9.43
CA ALA A 23 8.50 -30.15 -8.98
C ALA A 23 9.28 -28.97 -9.58
N GLU A 24 9.85 -28.12 -8.74
CA GLU A 24 10.43 -26.84 -9.16
C GLU A 24 11.69 -26.98 -10.04
N SER A 25 12.24 -28.18 -10.18
CA SER A 25 13.58 -28.40 -10.75
C SER A 25 13.64 -28.68 -12.26
N THR A 26 12.51 -28.82 -12.99
CA THR A 26 12.53 -29.20 -14.43
C THR A 26 11.37 -28.61 -15.26
N VAL A 27 10.97 -27.36 -15.01
CA VAL A 27 9.91 -26.73 -15.83
C VAL A 27 10.54 -26.09 -17.08
N ARG A 28 10.37 -26.74 -18.24
CA ARG A 28 10.69 -26.15 -19.56
C ARG A 28 9.78 -24.93 -19.82
N GLU A 29 10.27 -23.93 -20.57
CA GLU A 29 9.53 -22.67 -20.82
C GLU A 29 8.12 -22.89 -21.39
N GLU A 30 7.95 -23.94 -22.19
CA GLU A 30 6.69 -24.39 -22.77
C GLU A 30 5.57 -24.68 -21.74
N HIS A 31 5.91 -24.96 -20.48
CA HIS A 31 4.94 -25.26 -19.42
C HIS A 31 4.56 -24.05 -18.55
N PHE A 32 5.17 -22.87 -18.73
CA PHE A 32 4.85 -21.69 -17.91
C PHE A 32 3.40 -21.21 -18.09
N SER A 33 2.88 -21.24 -19.32
CA SER A 33 1.49 -20.83 -19.59
C SER A 33 0.47 -21.72 -18.87
N SER A 34 0.66 -23.04 -18.94
CA SER A 34 -0.20 -24.02 -18.25
C SER A 34 -0.12 -23.85 -16.73
N ARG A 35 1.09 -23.70 -16.17
CA ARG A 35 1.28 -23.47 -14.73
C ARG A 35 0.63 -22.18 -14.24
N ARG A 36 0.76 -21.09 -15.00
CA ARG A 36 0.11 -19.82 -14.70
C ARG A 36 -1.41 -20.00 -14.61
N LYS A 37 -2.01 -20.68 -15.59
CA LYS A 37 -3.45 -20.97 -15.61
C LYS A 37 -3.88 -21.84 -14.42
N GLN A 38 -3.11 -22.87 -14.07
CA GLN A 38 -3.40 -23.71 -12.90
C GLN A 38 -3.38 -22.92 -11.58
N LEU A 39 -2.41 -22.02 -11.40
CA LEU A 39 -2.34 -21.15 -10.22
C LEU A 39 -3.47 -20.12 -10.22
N GLU A 40 -3.81 -19.55 -11.36
CA GLU A 40 -4.95 -18.64 -11.52
C GLU A 40 -6.28 -19.33 -11.18
N ASP A 41 -6.51 -20.54 -11.69
CA ASP A 41 -7.68 -21.35 -11.39
C ASP A 41 -7.75 -21.71 -9.89
N TYR A 42 -6.61 -22.04 -9.28
CA TYR A 42 -6.50 -22.32 -7.85
C TYR A 42 -6.89 -21.10 -7.00
N LEU A 43 -6.28 -19.94 -7.28
CA LEU A 43 -6.59 -18.70 -6.56
C LEU A 43 -8.05 -18.28 -6.77
N THR A 44 -8.58 -18.42 -7.99
CA THR A 44 -9.98 -18.15 -8.30
C THR A 44 -10.92 -19.04 -7.49
N LYS A 45 -10.60 -20.33 -7.33
CA LYS A 45 -11.38 -21.25 -6.48
C LYS A 45 -11.36 -20.82 -5.01
N ILE A 46 -10.19 -20.44 -4.47
CA ILE A 46 -10.08 -19.92 -3.11
C ILE A 46 -10.94 -18.66 -2.94
N LEU A 47 -10.89 -17.73 -3.88
CA LEU A 47 -11.63 -16.46 -3.79
C LEU A 47 -13.13 -16.61 -3.97
N LYS A 48 -13.61 -17.71 -4.58
CA LYS A 48 -15.04 -18.05 -4.63
C LYS A 48 -15.59 -18.53 -3.29
N MET A 49 -14.73 -18.96 -2.35
CA MET A 49 -15.13 -19.44 -1.03
C MET A 49 -15.15 -18.28 -0.02
N PRO A 50 -16.31 -17.88 0.52
CA PRO A 50 -16.41 -16.70 1.40
C PRO A 50 -15.50 -16.75 2.63
N MET A 51 -15.35 -17.95 3.20
CA MET A 51 -14.46 -18.20 4.34
C MET A 51 -13.00 -17.80 4.06
N TYR A 52 -12.48 -18.13 2.87
CA TYR A 52 -11.10 -17.81 2.50
C TYR A 52 -10.98 -16.42 1.88
N ARG A 53 -11.99 -15.97 1.13
CA ARG A 53 -12.01 -14.63 0.52
C ARG A 53 -11.89 -13.53 1.56
N ASN A 54 -12.64 -13.66 2.66
CA ASN A 54 -12.69 -12.65 3.71
C ASN A 54 -11.68 -12.91 4.84
N TYR A 55 -10.84 -13.95 4.70
CA TYR A 55 -9.81 -14.25 5.68
C TYR A 55 -8.69 -13.20 5.60
N HIS A 56 -8.29 -12.64 6.74
CA HIS A 56 -7.29 -11.58 6.79
C HIS A 56 -5.96 -11.99 6.14
N GLY A 57 -5.56 -13.26 6.26
CA GLY A 57 -4.33 -13.76 5.64
C GLY A 57 -4.40 -13.80 4.12
N THR A 58 -5.58 -14.10 3.54
CA THR A 58 -5.78 -14.07 2.09
C THR A 58 -5.75 -12.64 1.55
N MET A 59 -6.38 -11.70 2.25
CA MET A 59 -6.35 -10.28 1.89
C MET A 59 -4.93 -9.71 1.97
N GLU A 60 -4.17 -10.08 3.01
CA GLU A 60 -2.76 -9.72 3.16
C GLU A 60 -1.91 -10.31 2.02
N PHE A 61 -2.11 -11.59 1.69
CA PHE A 61 -1.39 -12.27 0.62
C PHE A 61 -1.64 -11.65 -0.76
N ILE A 62 -2.90 -11.31 -1.08
CA ILE A 62 -3.26 -10.67 -2.36
C ILE A 62 -2.88 -9.19 -2.37
N GLY A 63 -2.70 -8.57 -1.20
CA GLY A 63 -2.41 -7.15 -1.09
C GLY A 63 -3.60 -6.29 -1.47
N VAL A 64 -4.79 -6.60 -0.94
CA VAL A 64 -6.04 -5.86 -1.19
C VAL A 64 -6.73 -5.41 0.08
N SER A 65 -7.42 -4.29 -0.03
CA SER A 65 -8.28 -3.71 1.00
C SER A 65 -9.60 -3.23 0.38
N GLN A 66 -10.53 -2.74 1.21
CA GLN A 66 -11.81 -2.19 0.76
C GLN A 66 -11.63 -1.04 -0.24
N LEU A 67 -10.51 -0.30 -0.15
CA LEU A 67 -10.21 0.86 -1.00
C LEU A 67 -9.54 0.48 -2.33
N SER A 68 -9.06 -0.77 -2.44
CA SER A 68 -8.45 -1.27 -3.67
C SER A 68 -9.37 -1.21 -4.88
N PHE A 69 -10.68 -1.30 -4.65
CA PHE A 69 -11.70 -1.44 -5.69
C PHE A 69 -12.51 -0.17 -5.91
N ILE A 70 -12.21 0.93 -5.21
CA ILE A 70 -12.86 2.21 -5.45
C ILE A 70 -12.15 2.90 -6.61
N HIS A 71 -12.80 2.88 -7.79
CA HIS A 71 -12.24 3.42 -9.04
C HIS A 71 -12.16 4.95 -9.03
N ASP A 72 -13.07 5.63 -8.34
CA ASP A 72 -13.10 7.10 -8.23
C ASP A 72 -11.91 7.68 -7.47
N LEU A 73 -11.18 6.84 -6.71
CA LEU A 73 -9.95 7.23 -5.99
C LEU A 73 -8.68 7.03 -6.83
N GLY A 74 -8.83 6.86 -8.15
CA GLY A 74 -7.72 6.63 -9.07
C GLY A 74 -7.19 5.18 -9.05
N PRO A 75 -6.23 4.89 -9.94
CA PRO A 75 -5.61 3.57 -10.04
C PRO A 75 -4.99 3.16 -8.71
N LYS A 76 -5.04 1.86 -8.43
CA LYS A 76 -4.46 1.26 -7.23
C LYS A 76 -3.01 0.88 -7.49
N GLY A 77 -2.10 1.39 -6.66
CA GLY A 77 -0.71 0.96 -6.60
C GLY A 77 -0.51 -0.22 -5.67
N ILE A 78 0.69 -0.31 -5.09
CA ILE A 78 1.01 -1.33 -4.08
C ILE A 78 0.27 -1.05 -2.77
N GLU A 79 -0.11 -2.13 -2.07
CA GLU A 79 -0.70 -2.07 -0.74
C GLU A 79 -0.09 -3.14 0.16
N GLY A 80 -0.11 -2.90 1.47
CA GLY A 80 0.34 -3.91 2.42
C GLY A 80 0.55 -3.40 3.84
N LEU A 81 0.92 -4.33 4.72
CA LEU A 81 1.20 -4.01 6.12
C LEU A 81 2.59 -3.39 6.28
N ILE A 82 2.64 -2.29 7.02
CA ILE A 82 3.88 -1.59 7.33
C ILE A 82 3.87 -1.02 8.75
N MET A 83 5.05 -0.87 9.34
CA MET A 83 5.21 -0.24 10.65
C MET A 83 5.39 1.26 10.48
N LYS A 84 4.51 2.05 11.10
CA LYS A 84 4.47 3.52 10.98
C LYS A 84 4.86 4.20 12.28
N ARG A 85 5.69 5.24 12.23
CA ARG A 85 6.12 6.07 13.39
C ARG A 85 5.13 7.19 13.69
N SER A 86 4.85 7.50 14.95
CA SER A 86 4.02 8.66 15.36
C SER A 86 4.64 10.00 14.96
N GLY A 87 3.83 11.06 14.92
CA GLY A 87 4.28 12.42 14.60
C GLY A 87 4.46 12.73 13.11
N GLY A 88 5.32 13.70 12.82
CA GLY A 88 5.77 14.06 11.47
C GLY A 88 5.10 15.27 10.82
N HIS A 89 4.14 15.94 11.46
CA HIS A 89 3.55 17.16 10.89
C HIS A 89 4.56 18.31 10.92
N ARG A 90 4.67 19.04 9.81
CA ARG A 90 5.45 20.27 9.69
C ARG A 90 4.52 21.44 10.06
N ILE A 91 4.51 21.82 11.33
CA ILE A 91 3.69 22.95 11.83
C ILE A 91 4.60 24.19 11.95
N PRO A 92 4.44 25.21 11.09
CA PRO A 92 5.22 26.45 11.20
C PRO A 92 5.04 27.10 12.57
N GLY A 93 6.13 27.57 13.18
CA GLY A 93 6.11 28.25 14.49
C GLY A 93 5.94 27.34 15.70
N LEU A 94 5.78 26.03 15.49
CA LEU A 94 5.58 25.06 16.56
C LEU A 94 6.55 23.88 16.40
N ASN A 95 7.79 24.07 16.86
CA ASN A 95 8.74 22.97 17.12
C ASN A 95 8.30 22.19 18.38
N CYS A 96 7.06 21.71 18.44
CA CYS A 96 6.54 21.03 19.62
C CYS A 96 7.26 19.69 19.85
N CYS A 97 7.94 19.58 20.98
CA CYS A 97 8.40 18.39 21.71
C CYS A 97 8.55 17.09 20.89
N GLY A 98 9.53 17.05 19.97
CA GLY A 98 9.82 15.86 19.17
C GLY A 98 11.31 15.59 18.91
N GLN A 99 12.22 16.50 19.27
CA GLN A 99 13.66 16.28 19.09
C GLN A 99 14.22 15.16 19.99
N GLY A 100 13.48 14.76 21.03
CA GLY A 100 13.82 13.60 21.85
C GLY A 100 13.26 12.29 21.28
N ARG A 101 14.15 11.32 21.03
CA ARG A 101 13.82 9.93 20.61
C ARG A 101 12.77 9.21 21.46
N MET A 102 12.47 9.72 22.66
CA MET A 102 11.67 9.07 23.71
C MET A 102 10.16 9.02 23.45
N CYS A 103 9.62 9.84 22.54
CA CYS A 103 8.16 9.99 22.36
C CYS A 103 7.58 9.31 21.10
N TYR A 104 8.41 8.61 20.32
CA TYR A 104 7.94 7.95 19.10
C TYR A 104 7.30 6.60 19.37
N ARG A 105 6.05 6.43 18.93
CA ARG A 105 5.31 5.17 18.99
C ARG A 105 5.25 4.56 17.59
N TRP A 106 5.56 3.28 17.49
CA TRP A 106 5.39 2.51 16.27
C TRP A 106 4.03 1.82 16.28
N SER A 107 3.38 1.74 15.13
CA SER A 107 2.12 1.01 15.00
C SER A 107 2.00 0.34 13.64
N LYS A 108 1.43 -0.87 13.63
CA LYS A 108 1.11 -1.58 12.39
C LYS A 108 -0.04 -0.86 11.68
N ARG A 109 0.13 -0.60 10.39
CA ARG A 109 -0.86 0.06 9.52
C ARG A 109 -0.91 -0.66 8.19
N TRP A 110 -2.07 -0.64 7.56
CA TRP A 110 -2.20 -1.03 6.16
C TRP A 110 -2.03 0.22 5.30
N LEU A 111 -0.96 0.28 4.50
CA LEU A 111 -0.64 1.39 3.61
C LEU A 111 -1.20 1.10 2.21
N VAL A 112 -1.81 2.11 1.61
CA VAL A 112 -2.35 2.08 0.25
C VAL A 112 -1.76 3.22 -0.54
N VAL A 113 -1.25 2.91 -1.73
CA VAL A 113 -0.71 3.89 -2.68
C VAL A 113 -1.74 4.12 -3.78
N LYS A 114 -2.13 5.38 -3.96
CA LYS A 114 -2.90 5.89 -5.09
C LYS A 114 -2.06 6.90 -5.86
N ASP A 115 -2.60 7.41 -6.95
CA ASP A 115 -1.92 8.31 -7.89
C ASP A 115 -1.69 9.70 -7.30
N SER A 116 -2.69 10.19 -6.57
CA SER A 116 -2.76 11.52 -5.97
C SER A 116 -2.42 11.54 -4.48
N PHE A 117 -2.43 10.39 -3.81
CA PHE A 117 -2.15 10.29 -2.38
C PHE A 117 -1.69 8.90 -1.94
N LEU A 118 -1.08 8.84 -0.75
CA LEU A 118 -0.92 7.62 0.03
C LEU A 118 -1.85 7.71 1.24
N LEU A 119 -2.47 6.61 1.63
CA LEU A 119 -3.23 6.58 2.87
C LEU A 119 -2.82 5.39 3.72
N TYR A 120 -3.05 5.49 5.02
CA TYR A 120 -2.92 4.34 5.88
C TYR A 120 -4.11 4.18 6.80
N MET A 121 -4.52 2.93 7.00
CA MET A 121 -5.67 2.56 7.81
C MET A 121 -5.28 1.64 8.96
N LYS A 122 -6.15 1.58 9.97
CA LYS A 122 -6.01 0.63 11.07
C LYS A 122 -6.41 -0.77 10.56
N PRO A 123 -5.54 -1.79 10.69
CA PRO A 123 -5.79 -3.10 10.09
C PRO A 123 -6.93 -3.88 10.75
N ASP A 124 -7.30 -3.53 11.99
CA ASP A 124 -8.37 -4.15 12.76
C ASP A 124 -9.77 -3.67 12.37
N SER A 125 -9.90 -2.37 12.12
CA SER A 125 -11.18 -1.68 11.91
C SER A 125 -11.38 -1.23 10.46
N GLY A 126 -10.34 -1.21 9.63
CA GLY A 126 -10.38 -0.62 8.29
C GLY A 126 -10.49 0.90 8.28
N ALA A 127 -10.55 1.53 9.46
CA ALA A 127 -10.70 2.98 9.57
C ALA A 127 -9.45 3.70 9.03
N ILE A 128 -9.68 4.62 8.09
CA ILE A 128 -8.63 5.49 7.54
C ILE A 128 -8.09 6.36 8.67
N ALA A 129 -6.79 6.27 8.92
CA ALA A 129 -6.15 7.02 10.00
C ALA A 129 -5.49 8.32 9.48
N PHE A 130 -5.04 8.35 8.23
CA PHE A 130 -4.48 9.55 7.60
C PHE A 130 -4.36 9.38 6.07
N VAL A 131 -4.38 10.50 5.36
CA VAL A 131 -4.10 10.62 3.93
C VAL A 131 -2.96 11.62 3.73
N LEU A 132 -1.89 11.20 3.05
CA LEU A 132 -0.73 11.99 2.66
C LEU A 132 -0.82 12.28 1.17
N LEU A 133 -1.04 13.53 0.80
CA LEU A 133 -1.13 13.94 -0.60
C LEU A 133 0.23 13.88 -1.29
N VAL A 134 0.22 13.51 -2.57
CA VAL A 134 1.35 13.72 -3.48
C VAL A 134 1.32 15.19 -3.88
N ASP A 135 2.44 15.87 -3.70
CA ASP A 135 2.61 17.28 -4.04
C ASP A 135 4.03 17.52 -4.60
N LYS A 136 4.35 18.78 -4.90
CA LYS A 136 5.65 19.19 -5.44
C LYS A 136 6.87 18.88 -4.55
N GLU A 137 6.67 18.73 -3.24
CA GLU A 137 7.73 18.33 -2.30
C GLU A 137 7.71 16.82 -2.01
N PHE A 138 6.94 16.06 -2.77
CA PHE A 138 6.85 14.62 -2.58
C PHE A 138 8.22 13.96 -2.83
N ASN A 139 8.80 13.38 -1.78
CA ASN A 139 10.13 12.77 -1.84
C ASN A 139 10.19 11.52 -0.97
N ILE A 140 10.91 10.51 -1.45
CA ILE A 140 11.13 9.25 -0.75
C ILE A 140 12.62 9.03 -0.49
N LYS A 141 12.97 8.88 0.78
CA LYS A 141 14.33 8.60 1.22
C LYS A 141 14.41 7.28 1.99
N ILE A 142 15.52 6.57 1.82
CA ILE A 142 15.79 5.33 2.58
C ILE A 142 17.04 5.56 3.42
N GLY A 143 17.01 5.09 4.66
CA GLY A 143 18.22 4.92 5.45
C GLY A 143 18.10 5.39 6.88
N GLN A 144 19.02 4.91 7.70
CA GLN A 144 19.04 5.20 9.13
C GLN A 144 19.37 6.67 9.42
N LYS A 145 20.18 7.32 8.58
CA LYS A 145 20.51 8.74 8.71
C LYS A 145 19.26 9.62 8.61
N GLU A 146 18.35 9.29 7.70
CA GLU A 146 17.12 10.05 7.47
C GLU A 146 16.04 9.71 8.50
N THR A 147 15.90 8.42 8.86
CA THR A 147 14.72 7.91 9.59
C THR A 147 14.96 7.58 11.06
N GLU A 148 16.21 7.59 11.50
CA GLU A 148 16.65 7.07 12.80
C GLU A 148 16.28 5.61 13.06
N THR A 149 15.93 4.84 12.01
CA THR A 149 15.60 3.42 12.12
C THR A 149 16.30 2.59 11.06
N LYS A 150 16.66 1.35 11.43
CA LYS A 150 17.30 0.41 10.51
C LYS A 150 16.29 0.04 9.41
N TYR A 151 16.68 0.26 8.15
CA TYR A 151 15.82 0.06 6.97
C TYR A 151 14.55 0.93 6.98
N GLY A 152 14.64 2.14 7.52
CA GLY A 152 13.54 3.08 7.45
C GLY A 152 13.34 3.68 6.07
N LEU A 153 12.08 4.00 5.79
CA LEU A 153 11.63 4.74 4.63
C LEU A 153 10.97 6.03 5.11
N GLN A 154 11.44 7.19 4.64
CA GLN A 154 10.83 8.49 4.87
C GLN A 154 10.13 8.94 3.60
N ILE A 155 8.87 9.34 3.73
CA ILE A 155 8.06 9.91 2.66
C ILE A 155 7.68 11.32 3.11
N ASP A 156 8.17 12.30 2.38
CA ASP A 156 7.97 13.72 2.64
C ASP A 156 6.92 14.28 1.67
N ASN A 157 6.17 15.27 2.14
CA ASN A 157 5.38 16.20 1.33
C ASN A 157 5.43 17.59 2.01
N LEU A 158 4.76 18.61 1.46
CA LEU A 158 4.76 19.97 2.01
C LEU A 158 4.39 20.05 3.50
N SER A 159 3.45 19.20 3.92
CA SER A 159 2.83 19.25 5.25
C SER A 159 3.43 18.25 6.26
N ARG A 160 4.11 17.20 5.79
CA ARG A 160 4.39 16.04 6.63
C ARG A 160 5.60 15.22 6.17
N SER A 161 6.31 14.69 7.16
CA SER A 161 7.31 13.63 7.02
C SER A 161 6.77 12.33 7.63
N LEU A 162 6.34 11.39 6.80
CA LEU A 162 5.90 10.06 7.18
C LEU A 162 7.10 9.11 7.26
N ILE A 163 7.33 8.50 8.43
CA ILE A 163 8.42 7.54 8.62
C ILE A 163 7.85 6.14 8.84
N LEU A 164 8.39 5.20 8.06
CA LEU A 164 8.00 3.81 8.00
C LEU A 164 9.22 2.93 8.30
N LYS A 165 8.98 1.77 8.91
CA LYS A 165 10.01 0.77 9.23
C LYS A 165 9.77 -0.48 8.40
N CYS A 166 10.82 -0.91 7.70
CA CYS A 166 10.81 -2.13 6.89
C CYS A 166 11.63 -3.24 7.56
N ASN A 167 11.38 -4.49 7.16
CA ASN A 167 12.05 -5.67 7.72
C ASN A 167 13.48 -5.85 7.18
N SER A 168 13.75 -5.35 5.98
CA SER A 168 15.04 -5.46 5.30
C SER A 168 15.25 -4.27 4.36
N TYR A 169 16.49 -4.05 3.93
CA TYR A 169 16.79 -3.05 2.90
C TYR A 169 16.07 -3.35 1.58
N ARG A 170 15.97 -4.63 1.20
CA ARG A 170 15.21 -5.05 0.01
C ARG A 170 13.73 -4.68 0.12
N HIS A 171 13.13 -4.88 1.30
CA HIS A 171 11.75 -4.49 1.54
C HIS A 171 11.56 -2.96 1.45
N ALA A 172 12.50 -2.18 1.99
CA ALA A 172 12.47 -0.72 1.85
C ALA A 172 12.61 -0.25 0.39
N GLN A 173 13.52 -0.87 -0.37
CA GLN A 173 13.70 -0.59 -1.80
C GLN A 173 12.47 -0.99 -2.62
N TRP A 174 11.86 -2.14 -2.33
CA TRP A 174 10.63 -2.57 -2.99
C TRP A 174 9.50 -1.54 -2.81
N TRP A 175 9.31 -1.02 -1.59
CA TRP A 175 8.35 0.06 -1.34
C TRP A 175 8.71 1.34 -2.08
N ARG A 176 9.98 1.80 -1.99
CA ARG A 176 10.43 3.02 -2.68
C ARG A 176 10.19 2.92 -4.18
N GLN A 177 10.67 1.86 -4.82
CA GLN A 177 10.55 1.66 -6.26
C GLN A 177 9.08 1.56 -6.66
N GLY A 178 8.28 0.76 -5.95
CA GLY A 178 6.86 0.61 -6.27
C GLY A 178 6.05 1.90 -6.10
N ILE A 179 6.37 2.75 -5.12
CA ILE A 179 5.73 4.07 -4.99
C ILE A 179 6.21 5.03 -6.08
N ASP A 180 7.53 5.13 -6.29
CA ASP A 180 8.14 6.08 -7.23
C ASP A 180 7.74 5.79 -8.68
N GLU A 181 7.81 4.53 -9.11
CA GLU A 181 7.37 4.10 -10.45
C GLU A 181 5.88 4.36 -10.66
N PHE A 182 5.05 4.08 -9.64
CA PHE A 182 3.61 4.29 -9.72
C PHE A 182 3.24 5.77 -9.83
N ILE A 183 3.80 6.62 -8.97
CA ILE A 183 3.52 8.06 -8.98
C ILE A 183 4.08 8.72 -10.25
N ARG A 184 5.27 8.34 -10.72
CA ARG A 184 5.79 8.87 -12.00
C ARG A 184 4.89 8.53 -13.17
N LYS A 185 4.26 7.36 -13.15
CA LYS A 185 3.37 6.89 -14.21
C LYS A 185 1.98 7.52 -14.13
N HIS A 186 1.42 7.69 -12.93
CA HIS A 186 0.01 8.04 -12.75
C HIS A 186 -0.23 9.40 -12.09
N GLY A 187 0.73 9.94 -11.35
CA GLY A 187 0.60 11.16 -10.55
C GLY A 187 1.59 12.27 -10.92
N LYS A 188 2.13 12.26 -12.14
CA LYS A 188 3.15 13.22 -12.59
C LYS A 188 2.69 14.68 -12.46
N ASP A 189 1.41 14.94 -12.72
CA ASP A 189 0.84 16.29 -12.69
C ASP A 189 0.86 16.90 -11.28
N PHE A 190 0.87 16.08 -10.22
CA PHE A 190 0.95 16.53 -8.84
C PHE A 190 2.37 16.91 -8.41
N LEU A 191 3.40 16.39 -9.09
CA LEU A 191 4.81 16.66 -8.80
C LEU A 191 5.31 17.95 -9.45
N THR A 192 4.63 18.44 -10.48
CA THR A 192 5.04 19.62 -11.24
C THR A 192 4.43 20.89 -10.67
N GLU A 193 5.22 21.97 -10.61
CA GLU A 193 4.66 23.29 -10.35
C GLU A 193 3.95 23.80 -11.60
N HIS A 194 2.65 24.05 -11.49
CA HIS A 194 1.87 24.66 -12.57
C HIS A 194 1.84 26.17 -12.44
N ARG A 195 1.56 26.84 -13.56
CA ARG A 195 1.24 28.28 -13.58
C ARG A 195 0.07 28.51 -12.61
N PHE A 196 0.24 29.37 -11.61
CA PHE A 196 -0.69 29.62 -10.48
C PHE A 196 -0.68 28.60 -9.32
N GLY A 197 0.25 27.65 -9.29
CA GLY A 197 0.37 26.68 -8.19
C GLY A 197 -0.80 25.69 -8.11
N SER A 198 -1.54 25.50 -9.21
CA SER A 198 -2.56 24.46 -9.31
C SER A 198 -1.94 23.07 -9.38
N TYR A 199 -2.73 22.03 -9.08
CA TYR A 199 -2.36 20.62 -9.28
C TYR A 199 -3.10 19.99 -10.47
N ALA A 200 -3.81 20.80 -11.25
CA ALA A 200 -4.57 20.34 -12.42
C ALA A 200 -3.63 20.12 -13.60
N ALA A 201 -3.88 19.08 -14.39
CA ALA A 201 -3.18 18.83 -15.63
C ALA A 201 -3.34 20.01 -16.60
N VAL A 202 -2.28 20.35 -17.34
CA VAL A 202 -2.33 21.37 -18.39
C VAL A 202 -3.21 20.87 -19.53
N GLN A 203 -4.31 21.57 -19.78
CA GLN A 203 -5.19 21.27 -20.92
C GLN A 203 -4.86 22.21 -22.09
N GLU A 204 -4.03 21.74 -23.02
CA GLU A 204 -3.51 22.55 -24.13
C GLU A 204 -4.58 22.95 -25.18
N ASN A 205 -5.76 22.33 -25.17
CA ASN A 205 -6.82 22.54 -26.17
C ASN A 205 -8.22 22.76 -25.57
N THR A 206 -8.30 23.51 -24.47
CA THR A 206 -9.61 23.85 -23.89
C THR A 206 -10.19 25.04 -24.65
N LEU A 207 -11.27 24.82 -25.40
CA LEU A 207 -12.05 25.91 -25.99
C LEU A 207 -12.67 26.73 -24.85
N THR A 208 -12.08 27.88 -24.54
CA THR A 208 -12.70 28.88 -23.67
C THR A 208 -13.93 29.45 -24.38
N LYS A 209 -15.09 29.39 -23.72
CA LYS A 209 -16.29 30.11 -24.18
C LYS A 209 -16.12 31.62 -24.00
#